data_AF-A0A401L465-F1
#
_entry.id   AF-A0A401L465-F1
#
_cell.length_a   1.000
_cell.length_b   1.000
_cell.length_c   1.000
_cell.angle_alpha   90.00
_cell.angle_beta   90.00
_cell.angle_gamma   90.00
#
_symmetry.space_group_name_H-M   'P 1'
#
loop_
_entity.id
_entity.type
_entity.pdbx_description
1 polymer ?
#
loop_
_entity_poly.entity_id
_entity_poly.type
_entity_poly.pdbx_seq_one_letter_code
_entity_poly.pdbx_strand_id
1 'polypeptide(L)'
;MASNSNPGNFANRSHDEVSNIAKKGGQSSHSGGFASMDPDKQRNIASQGGQASSGSFQPGDPRARAAGQKGGSRTQYDQYDEDEPEE
;
A
#
# COMPACT_ATOMS: atom_id res chain seq x y z
N MET A 1 -1.37 -25.05 0.05
CA MET A 1 -1.26 -23.57 0.18
C MET A 1 -0.83 -23.05 -1.18
N ALA A 2 -1.63 -22.21 -1.83
CA ALA A 2 -1.26 -21.67 -3.14
C ALA A 2 -0.06 -20.73 -2.94
N SER A 3 1.11 -21.13 -3.42
CA SER A 3 2.30 -20.27 -3.50
C SER A 3 2.02 -19.15 -4.49
N ASN A 4 1.43 -18.06 -4.00
CA ASN A 4 1.12 -16.90 -4.83
C ASN A 4 2.41 -16.10 -5.03
N SER A 5 3.05 -16.26 -6.19
CA SER A 5 4.32 -15.61 -6.56
C SER A 5 4.19 -14.12 -6.88
N ASN A 6 3.15 -13.43 -6.41
CA ASN A 6 3.01 -11.99 -6.59
C ASN A 6 4.15 -11.28 -5.84
N PRO A 7 5.11 -10.64 -6.54
CA PRO A 7 6.29 -10.06 -5.91
C PRO A 7 5.94 -8.95 -4.90
N GLY A 8 4.79 -8.29 -5.07
CA GLY A 8 4.38 -7.24 -4.14
C GLY A 8 3.82 -7.73 -2.82
N ASN A 9 3.55 -9.03 -2.66
CA ASN A 9 3.02 -9.57 -1.40
C ASN A 9 4.09 -9.56 -0.31
N PHE A 10 3.76 -9.11 0.90
CA PHE A 10 4.71 -9.06 2.02
C PHE A 10 5.28 -10.43 2.39
N ALA A 11 4.52 -11.51 2.18
CA ALA A 11 4.99 -12.88 2.39
C ALA A 11 6.14 -13.30 1.45
N ASN A 12 6.34 -12.57 0.35
CA ASN A 12 7.40 -12.82 -0.63
C ASN A 12 8.58 -11.83 -0.49
N ARG A 13 8.65 -11.07 0.62
CA ARG A 13 9.69 -10.06 0.87
C ARG A 13 10.53 -10.42 2.10
N SER A 14 11.73 -9.84 2.19
CA SER A 14 12.58 -9.99 3.37
C SER A 14 12.00 -9.25 4.57
N HIS A 15 12.32 -9.71 5.77
CA HIS A 15 11.85 -9.09 7.01
C HIS A 15 12.30 -7.62 7.13
N ASP A 16 13.55 -7.33 6.73
CA ASP A 16 14.11 -5.98 6.77
C ASP A 16 13.38 -5.02 5.82
N GLU A 17 13.03 -5.47 4.62
CA GLU A 17 12.28 -4.66 3.67
C GLU A 17 10.89 -4.32 4.23
N VAL A 18 10.18 -5.32 4.77
CA VAL A 18 8.86 -5.12 5.39
C VAL A 18 8.94 -4.17 6.59
N SER A 19 9.97 -4.31 7.43
CA SER A 19 10.23 -3.43 8.56
C SER A 19 10.47 -1.99 8.11
N ASN A 20 11.28 -1.78 7.07
CA ASN A 20 11.55 -0.46 6.52
C ASN A 20 10.30 0.19 5.91
N ILE A 21 9.44 -0.59 5.24
CA ILE A 21 8.16 -0.12 4.71
C ILE A 21 7.23 0.32 5.86
N ALA A 22 7.13 -0.48 6.92
CA ALA A 22 6.33 -0.13 8.09
C ALA A 22 6.85 1.14 8.78
N LYS A 23 8.17 1.28 8.93
CA LYS A 23 8.82 2.49 9.47
C LYS A 23 8.48 3.72 8.62
N LYS A 24 8.65 3.64 7.29
CA LYS A 24 8.30 4.74 6.36
C LYS A 24 6.83 5.14 6.49
N GLY A 25 5.90 4.17 6.52
CA GLY A 25 4.47 4.46 6.70
C GLY A 25 4.15 5.12 8.05
N GLY A 26 4.81 4.69 9.12
CA GLY A 26 4.68 5.33 10.44
C GLY A 26 5.19 6.77 10.45
N GLN A 27 6.33 7.03 9.81
CA GLN A 27 6.91 8.39 9.73
C GLN A 27 6.03 9.37 8.94
N SER A 28 5.37 8.92 7.88
CA SER A 28 4.43 9.75 7.11
C SER A 28 3.18 10.18 7.88
N SER A 29 2.93 9.59 9.06
CA SER A 29 1.73 9.82 9.86
C SER A 29 1.87 10.91 10.93
N HIS A 30 3.05 11.51 11.10
CA HIS A 30 3.38 12.42 12.22
C HIS A 30 2.66 13.78 12.20
N SER A 31 2.07 14.21 11.08
CA SER A 31 1.42 15.52 10.93
C SER A 31 -0.11 15.52 11.13
N GLY A 32 -0.66 14.42 11.64
CA GLY A 32 -2.10 14.22 11.78
C GLY A 32 -2.69 13.56 10.54
N GLY A 33 -3.14 12.31 10.69
CA GLY A 33 -3.67 11.50 9.60
C GLY A 33 -5.13 11.82 9.27
N PHE A 34 -5.73 10.98 8.43
CA PHE A 34 -7.15 11.06 8.08
C PHE A 34 -8.07 11.17 9.31
N ALA A 35 -7.75 10.46 10.39
CA ALA A 35 -8.51 10.46 11.64
C ALA A 35 -8.47 11.80 12.40
N SER A 36 -7.42 12.60 12.22
CA SER A 36 -7.23 13.90 12.89
C SER A 36 -7.82 15.07 12.10
N MET A 37 -8.37 14.82 10.91
CA MET A 37 -8.92 15.85 10.03
C MET A 37 -10.32 16.30 10.48
N ASP A 38 -10.81 17.43 9.99
CA ASP A 38 -12.19 17.88 10.23
C ASP A 38 -13.23 16.81 9.80
N PRO A 39 -14.28 16.52 10.60
CA PRO A 39 -15.26 15.47 10.30
C PRO A 39 -15.98 15.62 8.96
N ASP A 40 -16.33 16.85 8.54
CA ASP A 40 -17.03 17.08 7.28
C ASP A 40 -16.08 16.85 6.11
N LYS A 41 -14.81 17.25 6.25
CA LYS A 41 -13.76 16.94 5.28
C LYS A 41 -13.51 15.44 5.17
N GLN A 42 -13.47 14.70 6.29
CA GLN A 42 -13.36 13.24 6.29
C GLN A 42 -14.53 12.59 5.54
N ARG A 43 -15.77 13.03 5.79
CA ARG A 43 -16.97 12.51 5.12
C ARG A 43 -16.96 12.74 3.63
N ASN A 44 -16.55 13.92 3.19
CA ASN A 44 -16.43 14.23 1.76
C ASN A 44 -15.40 13.32 1.07
N ILE A 45 -14.21 13.15 1.65
CA ILE A 45 -13.17 12.27 1.11
C ILE A 45 -13.64 10.81 1.08
N ALA A 46 -14.23 10.33 2.16
CA ALA A 46 -14.77 8.97 2.23
C ALA A 46 -15.87 8.73 1.19
N SER A 47 -16.74 9.72 0.96
CA SER A 47 -17.81 9.64 -0.03
C SER A 47 -17.26 9.58 -1.47
N GLN A 48 -16.27 10.42 -1.79
CA GLN A 48 -15.58 10.38 -3.08
C GLN A 48 -14.91 9.02 -3.31
N GLY A 49 -14.25 8.47 -2.28
CA GLY A 49 -13.66 7.13 -2.33
C GLY A 49 -14.70 6.03 -2.57
N GLY A 50 -15.88 6.14 -1.95
CA GLY A 50 -17.01 5.24 -2.18
C GLY A 50 -17.56 5.32 -3.60
N GLN A 51 -17.74 6.53 -4.14
CA GLN A 51 -18.24 6.76 -5.50
C GLN A 51 -17.26 6.31 -6.58
N ALA A 52 -15.95 6.48 -6.36
CA ALA A 52 -14.91 6.01 -7.26
C ALA A 52 -14.70 4.49 -7.19
N SER A 53 -15.16 3.84 -6.12
CA SER A 53 -15.05 2.40 -5.94
C SER A 53 -16.08 1.66 -6.79
N SER A 54 -15.67 0.56 -7.41
CA SER A 54 -16.59 -0.39 -8.07
C SER A 54 -17.29 -1.35 -7.10
N GLY A 55 -17.14 -1.12 -5.79
CA GLY A 55 -17.66 -1.96 -4.72
C GLY A 55 -16.64 -3.01 -4.24
N SER A 56 -17.11 -3.86 -3.32
CA SER A 56 -16.31 -4.97 -2.79
C SER A 56 -16.28 -6.16 -3.75
N PHE A 57 -15.13 -6.82 -3.84
CA PHE A 57 -15.02 -8.07 -4.60
C PHE A 57 -15.63 -9.24 -3.82
N GLN A 58 -16.23 -10.18 -4.55
CA GLN A 58 -16.63 -11.47 -3.97
C GLN A 58 -15.40 -12.37 -3.80
N PRO A 59 -15.40 -13.31 -2.83
CA PRO A 59 -14.36 -14.33 -2.73
C PRO A 59 -14.23 -15.12 -4.05
N GLY A 60 -13.01 -15.19 -4.59
CA GLY A 60 -12.73 -15.86 -5.86
C GLY A 60 -12.97 -15.01 -7.12
N ASP A 61 -13.39 -13.74 -6.98
CA ASP A 61 -13.60 -12.86 -8.13
C ASP A 61 -12.29 -12.62 -8.91
N PRO A 62 -12.24 -12.92 -10.21
CA PRO A 62 -11.04 -12.72 -11.02
C PRO A 62 -10.57 -11.25 -11.05
N ARG A 63 -11.48 -10.28 -10.90
CA ARG A 63 -11.15 -8.85 -10.83
C ARG A 63 -10.37 -8.51 -9.56
N ALA A 64 -10.69 -9.17 -8.44
CA ALA A 64 -9.96 -9.02 -7.19
C ALA A 64 -8.51 -9.51 -7.36
N ARG A 65 -8.34 -10.67 -8.00
CA ARG A 65 -7.04 -11.25 -8.29
C ARG A 65 -6.21 -10.34 -9.21
N ALA A 66 -6.81 -9.84 -10.28
CA ALA A 66 -6.16 -8.93 -11.21
C ALA A 66 -5.77 -7.60 -10.54
N ALA A 67 -6.66 -7.01 -9.73
CA ALA A 67 -6.38 -5.79 -8.98
C ALA A 67 -5.25 -5.99 -7.96
N GLY A 68 -5.25 -7.10 -7.22
CA GLY A 68 -4.19 -7.46 -6.27
C GLY A 68 -2.85 -7.73 -6.96
N GLN A 69 -2.86 -8.40 -8.12
CA GLN A 69 -1.65 -8.62 -8.91
C GLN A 69 -1.09 -7.30 -9.45
N LYS A 70 -1.93 -6.42 -10.00
CA LYS A 70 -1.54 -5.09 -10.47
C LYS A 70 -1.03 -4.19 -9.35
N GLY A 71 -1.64 -4.26 -8.17
CA GLY A 71 -1.19 -3.54 -6.99
C GLY A 71 0.19 -4.02 -6.52
N GLY A 72 0.42 -5.33 -6.56
CA GLY A 72 1.71 -5.91 -6.18
C GLY A 72 2.82 -5.78 -7.23
N SER A 73 2.49 -5.64 -8.51
CA SER A 73 3.48 -5.52 -9.59
C SER A 73 4.22 -4.18 -9.63
N ARG A 74 3.77 -3.17 -8.88
CA ARG A 74 4.40 -1.83 -8.81
C ARG A 74 5.57 -1.74 -7.82
N THR A 75 6.07 -2.87 -7.33
CA THR A 75 7.13 -2.93 -6.31
C THR A 75 8.55 -2.94 -6.91
N GLN A 76 8.74 -2.76 -8.21
CA GLN A 76 10.08 -2.39 -8.70
C GLN A 76 10.33 -0.93 -8.30
N TYR A 77 10.77 -0.73 -7.06
CA TYR A 77 11.50 0.47 -6.68
C TYR A 77 12.82 0.41 -7.41
N ASP A 78 13.09 1.46 -8.16
CA ASP A 78 14.39 1.80 -8.70
C ASP A 78 15.47 1.60 -7.61
N GLN A 79 16.25 0.55 -7.85
CA GLN A 79 17.70 0.54 -7.78
C GLN A 79 18.37 1.92 -7.54
N TYR A 80 19.07 2.00 -6.40
CA TYR A 80 20.01 3.04 -5.91
C TYR A 80 19.43 4.35 -5.34
N ASP A 81 19.43 4.45 -4.01
CA ASP A 81 19.98 5.61 -3.31
C ASP A 81 20.90 5.03 -2.24
N GLU A 82 22.14 4.79 -2.64
CA GLU A 82 23.27 4.61 -1.73
C GLU A 82 23.54 5.99 -1.11
N ASP A 83 22.98 6.23 0.07
CA ASP A 83 23.49 7.28 0.97
C ASP A 83 24.89 6.85 1.45
N GLU A 84 25.90 6.96 0.57
CA GLU A 84 27.29 7.07 1.00
C GLU A 84 27.44 8.43 1.70
N PRO A 85 27.84 8.48 2.99
CA PRO A 85 28.25 9.73 3.60
C PRO A 85 29.58 10.15 2.96
N GLU A 86 29.57 11.25 2.19
CA GLU A 86 30.82 11.92 1.84
C GLU A 86 31.51 12.41 3.13
N GLU A 87 32.81 12.10 3.23
CA GLU A 87 33.70 12.33 4.36
C GLU A 87 33.91 13.82 4.70
#